data_AF-A0A3D4YJS4-F1
#
_entry.id   AF-A0A3D4YJS4-F1
#
_cell.length_a   1.000
_cell.length_b   1.000
_cell.length_c   1.000
_cell.angle_alpha   90.00
_cell.angle_beta   90.00
_cell.angle_gamma   90.00
#
_symmetry.space_group_name_H-M   'P 1'
#
loop_
_entity.id
_entity.type
_entity.pdbx_description
1 polymer ?
#
loop_
_entity_poly.entity_id
_entity_poly.type
_entity_poly.pdbx_seq_one_letter_code
_entity_poly.pdbx_strand_id
1 'polypeptide(L)'
;MMIEYQKDLFKAGITSVQSDEYNYVPEGLFFTLQELLRIASEERRLKLRLSGQALYFKPEALQYAFDKGYDHTFGNHTLHISATKLLADGSLGARTA
;
A
#
# COMPACT_ATOMS: atom_id res chain seq x y z
N MET A 1 -9.49 -2.31 9.53
CA MET A 1 -9.68 -0.87 9.23
C MET A 1 -10.06 -0.63 7.77
N MET A 2 -9.19 -0.90 6.78
CA MET A 2 -9.51 -0.75 5.34
C MET A 2 -10.75 -1.52 4.86
N ILE A 3 -10.91 -2.78 5.30
CA ILE A 3 -12.05 -3.62 4.94
C ILE A 3 -13.39 -3.03 5.42
N GLU A 4 -13.40 -2.29 6.53
CA GLU A 4 -14.64 -1.64 7.00
C GLU A 4 -14.87 -0.32 6.25
N TYR A 5 -13.83 0.52 6.13
CA TYR A 5 -13.96 1.85 5.54
C TYR A 5 -14.17 1.87 4.02
N GLN A 6 -13.93 0.76 3.30
CA GLN A 6 -14.29 0.68 1.88
C GLN A 6 -15.78 1.00 1.64
N LYS A 7 -16.67 0.72 2.60
CA LYS A 7 -18.10 1.03 2.49
C LYS A 7 -18.34 2.53 2.36
N ASP A 8 -17.56 3.34 3.07
CA ASP A 8 -17.69 4.80 3.02
C ASP A 8 -17.12 5.37 1.72
N LEU A 9 -16.02 4.79 1.22
CA LEU A 9 -15.50 5.09 -0.12
C LEU A 9 -16.53 4.75 -1.20
N PHE A 10 -17.18 3.58 -1.09
CA PHE A 10 -18.23 3.18 -2.04
C PHE A 10 -19.45 4.10 -2.00
N LYS A 11 -19.87 4.59 -0.82
CA LYS A 11 -20.94 5.61 -0.71
C LYS A 11 -20.60 6.89 -1.48
N ALA A 12 -19.32 7.24 -1.56
CA ALA A 12 -18.81 8.37 -2.34
C ALA A 12 -18.53 8.02 -3.82
N GLY A 13 -18.83 6.80 -4.28
CA GLY A 13 -18.54 6.35 -5.65
C GLY A 13 -17.06 6.01 -5.91
N ILE A 14 -16.22 6.00 -4.88
CA ILE A 14 -14.79 5.71 -4.99
C ILE A 14 -14.59 4.19 -4.97
N THR A 15 -14.16 3.62 -6.09
CA THR A 15 -13.97 2.16 -6.26
C THR A 15 -12.50 1.73 -6.33
N SER A 16 -11.58 2.69 -6.36
CA SER A 16 -10.13 2.44 -6.36
C SER A 16 -9.38 3.57 -5.70
N VAL A 17 -8.27 3.26 -5.03
CA VAL A 17 -7.37 4.24 -4.39
C VAL A 17 -5.91 3.86 -4.61
N GLN A 18 -5.03 4.85 -4.51
CA GLN A 18 -3.59 4.66 -4.36
C GLN A 18 -3.22 4.88 -2.89
N SER A 19 -2.32 4.06 -2.33
CA SER A 19 -1.94 4.13 -0.91
C SER A 19 -0.43 4.10 -0.73
N ASP A 20 0.08 4.83 0.26
CA ASP A 20 1.51 4.96 0.60
C ASP A 20 1.89 4.24 1.91
N GLU A 21 1.11 3.24 2.29
CA GLU A 21 1.12 2.56 3.60
C GLU A 21 2.45 1.90 4.05
N TYR A 22 3.45 1.80 3.18
CA TYR A 22 4.70 1.09 3.44
C TYR A 22 5.49 1.60 4.66
N ASN A 23 5.62 2.91 4.82
CA ASN A 23 6.41 3.47 5.94
C ASN A 23 5.55 3.85 7.15
N TYR A 24 4.23 3.63 7.07
CA TYR A 24 3.28 3.95 8.14
C TYR A 24 2.81 2.70 8.90
N VAL A 25 3.24 1.52 8.47
CA VAL A 25 3.10 0.28 9.24
C VAL A 25 4.22 0.14 10.27
N PRO A 26 3.96 -0.51 11.42
CA PRO A 26 5.03 -0.84 12.36
C PRO A 26 6.15 -1.66 11.71
N GLU A 27 7.37 -1.48 12.22
CA GLU A 27 8.56 -2.18 11.72
C GLU A 27 8.35 -3.70 11.67
N GLY A 28 8.78 -4.32 10.57
CA GLY A 28 8.65 -5.76 10.36
C GLY A 28 7.25 -6.26 9.97
N LEU A 29 6.22 -5.41 10.01
CA LEU A 29 4.84 -5.83 9.69
C LEU A 29 4.41 -5.58 8.25
N PHE A 30 5.22 -4.89 7.44
CA PHE A 30 4.84 -4.55 6.07
C PHE A 30 4.42 -5.78 5.25
N PHE A 31 5.29 -6.79 5.16
CA PHE A 31 5.01 -7.98 4.35
C PHE A 31 3.81 -8.75 4.89
N THR A 32 3.63 -8.78 6.21
CA THR A 32 2.45 -9.36 6.85
C THR A 32 1.18 -8.60 6.45
N LEU A 33 1.19 -7.27 6.44
CA LEU A 33 0.04 -6.47 6.01
C LEU A 33 -0.33 -6.79 4.56
N GLN A 34 0.65 -6.77 3.64
CA GLN A 34 0.41 -7.03 2.23
C GLN A 34 -0.20 -8.41 2.00
N GLU A 35 0.31 -9.42 2.70
CA GLU A 35 -0.21 -10.78 2.61
C GLU A 35 -1.63 -10.88 3.15
N LEU A 36 -1.92 -10.24 4.28
CA LEU A 36 -3.28 -10.18 4.83
C LEU A 36 -4.26 -9.45 3.90
N LEU A 37 -3.83 -8.40 3.21
CA LEU A 37 -4.63 -7.70 2.21
C LEU A 37 -4.86 -8.57 0.96
N ARG A 38 -3.83 -9.31 0.52
CA ARG A 38 -3.93 -10.27 -0.60
C ARG A 38 -4.96 -11.35 -0.29
N ILE A 39 -4.84 -11.99 0.87
CA ILE A 39 -5.79 -13.01 1.37
C ILE A 39 -7.21 -12.41 1.48
N ALA A 40 -7.34 -11.20 2.04
CA ALA A 40 -8.65 -10.55 2.15
C ALA A 40 -9.29 -10.23 0.79
N SER A 41 -8.48 -9.90 -0.22
CA SER A 41 -8.94 -9.73 -1.60
C SER A 41 -9.43 -11.06 -2.19
N GLU A 42 -8.67 -12.14 -2.01
CA GLU A 42 -9.01 -13.48 -2.50
C GLU A 42 -10.30 -14.02 -1.88
N GLU A 43 -10.49 -13.77 -0.58
CA GLU A 43 -11.72 -14.08 0.15
C GLU A 43 -12.87 -13.10 -0.13
N ARG A 44 -12.69 -12.14 -1.03
CA ARG A 44 -13.66 -11.09 -1.41
C ARG A 44 -14.14 -10.22 -0.24
N ARG A 45 -13.37 -10.16 0.84
CA ARG A 45 -13.58 -9.25 1.96
C ARG A 45 -13.09 -7.86 1.63
N LEU A 46 -11.96 -7.72 0.95
CA LEU A 46 -11.49 -6.47 0.36
C LEU A 46 -11.99 -6.38 -1.09
N LYS A 47 -12.84 -5.40 -1.40
CA LYS A 47 -13.40 -5.15 -2.74
C LYS A 47 -12.90 -3.86 -3.37
N LEU A 48 -12.37 -2.94 -2.56
CA LEU A 48 -11.74 -1.71 -3.04
C LEU A 48 -10.45 -2.06 -3.78
N ARG A 49 -10.29 -1.58 -5.01
CA ARG A 49 -9.01 -1.76 -5.73
C ARG A 49 -7.95 -0.86 -5.11
N LEU A 50 -6.95 -1.48 -4.51
CA LEU A 50 -5.81 -0.83 -3.88
C LEU A 50 -4.58 -0.94 -4.78
N SER A 51 -4.00 0.21 -5.08
CA SER A 51 -2.75 0.33 -5.81
C SER A 51 -1.68 0.88 -4.87
N GLY A 52 -0.82 0.01 -4.35
CA GLY A 52 0.22 0.35 -3.40
C GLY A 52 1.36 1.15 -4.06
N GLN A 53 1.60 2.35 -3.55
CA GLN A 53 2.77 3.18 -3.78
C GLN A 53 3.78 2.91 -2.67
N ALA A 54 4.68 1.96 -2.90
CA ALA A 54 5.60 1.49 -1.89
C ALA A 54 6.63 2.59 -1.58
N LEU A 55 6.46 3.27 -0.44
CA LEU A 55 7.35 4.32 0.05
C LEU A 55 8.55 3.71 0.75
N TYR A 56 9.69 3.68 0.08
CA TYR A 56 10.95 3.24 0.63
C TYR A 56 11.91 4.41 0.80
N PHE A 57 12.51 4.54 1.98
CA PHE A 57 13.52 5.58 2.26
C PHE A 57 14.95 5.12 2.01
N LYS A 58 15.18 3.81 1.91
CA LYS A 58 16.51 3.20 1.82
C LYS A 58 16.59 2.25 0.63
N PRO A 59 17.60 2.36 -0.25
CA PRO A 59 17.81 1.42 -1.35
C PRO A 59 17.83 -0.04 -0.91
N GLU A 60 18.39 -0.34 0.27
CA GLU A 60 18.48 -1.70 0.80
C GLU A 60 17.10 -2.28 1.15
N ALA A 61 16.19 -1.44 1.66
CA ALA A 61 14.82 -1.87 1.97
C ALA A 61 14.01 -2.13 0.69
N LEU A 62 14.22 -1.31 -0.34
CA LEU A 62 13.63 -1.53 -1.66
C LEU A 62 14.13 -2.85 -2.27
N GLN A 63 15.45 -3.07 -2.27
CA GLN A 63 16.04 -4.31 -2.79
C GLN A 63 15.52 -5.53 -2.04
N TYR A 64 15.48 -5.46 -0.70
CA TYR A 64 14.95 -6.55 0.13
C TYR A 64 13.50 -6.90 -0.23
N ALA A 65 12.66 -5.90 -0.52
CA ALA A 65 11.29 -6.14 -0.92
C ALA A 65 11.18 -6.79 -2.31
N PHE A 66 11.98 -6.34 -3.28
CA PHE A 66 12.05 -6.99 -4.59
C PHE A 66 12.54 -8.43 -4.51
N ASP A 67 13.56 -8.72 -3.70
CA ASP A 67 14.06 -10.08 -3.45
C ASP A 67 12.98 -10.99 -2.82
N LYS A 68 12.02 -10.39 -2.12
CA LYS A 68 10.85 -11.07 -1.55
C LYS A 68 9.66 -11.20 -2.51
N GLY A 69 9.79 -10.72 -3.75
CA GLY A 69 8.75 -10.76 -4.77
C GLY A 69 7.68 -9.66 -4.63
N TYR A 70 7.97 -8.57 -3.93
CA TYR A 70 7.08 -7.42 -3.76
C TYR A 70 7.35 -6.36 -4.84
N ASP A 71 7.18 -6.76 -6.10
CA ASP A 71 7.26 -5.90 -7.27
C ASP A 71 5.89 -5.77 -7.96
N HIS A 72 5.87 -5.32 -9.22
CA HIS A 72 4.66 -5.19 -10.04
C HIS A 72 3.88 -6.50 -10.28
N THR A 73 4.47 -7.66 -9.99
CA THR A 73 3.83 -8.98 -10.10
C THR A 73 3.12 -9.39 -8.81
N PHE A 74 3.36 -8.69 -7.70
CA PHE A 74 2.72 -8.99 -6.43
C PHE A 74 1.23 -8.64 -6.42
N GLY A 75 0.43 -9.56 -5.88
CA GLY A 75 -0.98 -9.34 -5.58
C GLY A 75 -1.94 -9.95 -6.61
N ASN A 76 -3.01 -9.24 -6.94
CA ASN A 76 -4.11 -9.66 -7.78
C ASN A 76 -4.87 -8.45 -8.37
N HIS A 77 -6.03 -8.69 -8.99
CA HIS A 77 -6.84 -7.62 -9.61
C HIS A 77 -7.27 -6.51 -8.62
N THR A 78 -7.42 -6.85 -7.34
CA THR A 78 -7.84 -5.89 -6.31
C THR A 78 -6.66 -5.24 -5.59
N LEU A 79 -5.51 -5.91 -5.49
CA LEU A 79 -4.34 -5.42 -4.78
C LEU A 79 -3.11 -5.55 -5.68
N HIS A 80 -2.42 -4.47 -5.98
CA HIS A 80 -1.14 -4.54 -6.71
C HIS A 80 -0.20 -3.44 -6.25
N ILE A 81 1.11 -3.64 -6.42
CA ILE A 81 2.12 -2.59 -6.24
C ILE A 81 2.28 -1.88 -7.59
N SER A 82 2.06 -0.57 -7.64
CA SER A 82 2.09 0.20 -8.89
C SER A 82 3.33 1.06 -9.06
N ALA A 83 3.91 1.56 -7.96
CA ALA A 83 5.03 2.47 -8.01
C ALA A 83 5.88 2.38 -6.74
N THR A 84 7.16 2.73 -6.89
CA THR A 84 8.01 3.12 -5.76
C THR A 84 7.83 4.62 -5.50
N LYS A 85 7.47 4.99 -4.28
CA LYS A 85 7.30 6.38 -3.86
C LYS A 85 8.59 6.89 -3.21
N LEU A 86 8.97 8.11 -3.56
CA LEU A 86 10.07 8.85 -2.95
C LEU A 86 9.54 10.18 -2.39
N LEU A 87 10.11 10.64 -1.28
CA LEU A 87 9.86 11.96 -0.71
C LEU A 87 11.12 12.80 -0.83
N ALA A 88 11.00 14.00 -1.39
CA ALA A 88 12.12 14.93 -1.51
C ALA A 88 12.31 15.76 -0.22
N ASP A 89 11.21 16.12 0.40
CA ASP A 89 11.12 17.04 1.53
C ASP A 89 9.93 16.64 2.43
N GLY A 90 9.56 17.51 3.37
CA GLY A 90 8.49 17.25 4.34
C GLY A 90 7.16 17.92 4.00
N SER A 91 6.66 18.76 4.90
CA SER A 91 5.34 19.38 4.71
C SER A 91 5.37 20.87 5.01
N LEU A 92 4.46 21.61 4.37
CA LEU A 92 4.27 23.05 4.60
C LEU A 92 3.95 23.36 6.06
N GLY A 93 3.09 22.55 6.71
CA GLY A 93 2.71 22.75 8.12
C GLY A 93 3.87 22.58 9.09
N ALA A 94 4.77 21.63 8.82
CA ALA A 94 5.99 21.42 9.58
C ALA A 94 7.15 22.34 9.15
N ARG A 95 6.96 23.15 8.09
CA ARG A 95 7.98 24.04 7.50
C ARG A 95 9.23 23.29 7.04
N THR A 96 9.03 22.13 6.43
CA THR A 96 10.10 21.27 5.92
C THR A 96 9.95 20.94 4.43
N ALA A 97 9.00 21.60 3.76
CA ALA A 97 8.86 21.63 2.30
C ALA A 97 9.50 22.92 1.72
#